data_AF-A0A8J4EEK1-F1
#
_entry.id   AF-A0A8J4EEK1-F1
#
_cell.length_a   1.000
_cell.length_b   1.000
_cell.length_c   1.000
_cell.angle_alpha   90.00
_cell.angle_beta   90.00
_cell.angle_gamma   90.00
#
_symmetry.space_group_name_H-M   'P 1'
#
loop_
_entity.id
_entity.type
_entity.pdbx_description
1 polymer ?
#
loop_
_entity_poly.entity_id
_entity_poly.type
_entity_poly.pdbx_seq_one_letter_code
_entity_poly.pdbx_strand_id
1 'polypeptide(L)'
;MSDPVAARTIGSRAPGQVMTRSWGLHGDPALLVEAAQRLRLGIRAGVYRSQPPGESAMFGVARLLDAIAFSMHVEGATHPRVVTGATEVAHHVLTYVPADPP
;
A
#
# COMPACT_ATOMS: atom_id res chain seq x y z
N MET A 1 9.19 32.72 -51.18
CA MET A 1 7.75 32.52 -50.91
C MET A 1 7.51 31.03 -50.88
N SER A 2 7.07 30.34 -49.85
CA SER A 2 7.04 30.50 -48.39
C SER A 2 6.65 29.11 -47.91
N ASP A 3 7.38 28.55 -46.94
CA ASP A 3 6.96 27.34 -46.23
C ASP A 3 5.61 27.54 -45.53
N PRO A 4 4.79 26.49 -45.38
CA PRO A 4 3.89 26.40 -44.24
C PRO A 4 4.52 25.51 -43.15
N VAL A 5 4.97 26.19 -42.10
CA VAL A 5 5.24 25.63 -40.77
C VAL A 5 3.91 25.34 -40.05
N ALA A 6 3.89 24.20 -39.35
CA ALA A 6 3.03 23.80 -38.23
C ALA A 6 1.57 23.33 -38.50
N ALA A 7 1.36 22.03 -38.26
CA ALA A 7 0.32 21.57 -37.35
C ALA A 7 0.79 20.27 -36.66
N ARG A 8 1.24 20.45 -35.42
CA ARG A 8 1.66 19.40 -34.50
C ARG A 8 0.40 18.71 -33.98
N THR A 9 -0.03 17.61 -34.60
CA THR A 9 -1.14 16.81 -34.06
C THR A 9 -0.63 15.95 -32.91
N ILE A 10 -0.74 16.52 -31.71
CA ILE A 10 -0.74 15.81 -30.44
C ILE A 10 -2.11 15.12 -30.31
N GLY A 11 -2.09 13.82 -30.02
CA GLY A 11 -3.18 13.16 -29.31
C GLY A 11 -3.96 12.13 -30.11
N SER A 12 -3.62 10.87 -29.90
CA SER A 12 -4.62 9.85 -29.56
C SER A 12 -3.93 8.72 -28.81
N ARG A 13 -3.73 8.92 -27.50
CA ARG A 13 -3.34 7.86 -26.58
C ARG A 13 -4.64 7.22 -26.12
N ALA A 14 -4.90 6.00 -26.58
CA ALA A 14 -6.07 5.23 -26.18
C ALA A 14 -6.19 5.17 -24.64
N PRO A 15 -7.33 5.54 -24.05
CA PRO A 15 -7.60 5.30 -22.64
C PRO A 15 -8.05 3.85 -22.49
N GLY A 16 -7.20 3.01 -21.89
CA GLY A 16 -7.58 1.61 -21.67
C GLY A 16 -6.47 0.67 -21.23
N GLN A 17 -5.21 1.10 -21.25
CA GLN A 17 -4.14 0.35 -20.63
C GLN A 17 -4.02 0.76 -19.16
N VAL A 18 -4.90 0.21 -18.31
CA VAL A 18 -4.65 0.14 -16.88
C VAL A 18 -3.35 -0.64 -16.70
N MET A 19 -2.28 0.09 -16.39
CA MET A 19 -0.94 -0.44 -16.20
C MET A 19 -0.91 -1.36 -14.98
N THR A 20 -1.21 -2.63 -15.18
CA THR A 20 -1.00 -3.71 -14.19
C THR A 20 0.48 -4.13 -14.07
N ARG A 21 1.44 -3.24 -14.35
CA ARG A 21 2.87 -3.61 -14.50
C ARG A 21 3.90 -2.80 -13.69
N SER A 22 3.51 -1.99 -12.71
CA SER A 22 4.50 -1.33 -11.82
C SER A 22 4.47 -1.78 -10.35
N TRP A 23 3.51 -2.65 -9.98
CA TRP A 23 3.28 -3.06 -8.59
C TRP A 23 4.49 -3.71 -7.90
N GLY A 24 5.32 -4.47 -8.63
CA GLY A 24 6.49 -5.14 -8.05
C GLY A 24 7.61 -4.21 -7.57
N LEU A 25 7.65 -2.95 -8.04
CA LEU A 25 8.63 -1.94 -7.61
C LEU A 25 7.99 -0.80 -6.81
N HIS A 26 6.67 -0.61 -6.93
CA HIS A 26 5.95 0.52 -6.31
C HIS A 26 5.12 0.10 -5.11
N GLY A 27 4.98 -1.20 -4.84
CA GLY A 27 4.14 -1.75 -3.77
C GLY A 27 2.65 -1.67 -4.08
N ASP A 28 1.84 -2.32 -3.24
CA ASP A 28 0.38 -2.23 -3.29
C ASP A 28 -0.14 -1.51 -2.03
N PRO A 29 -0.59 -0.25 -2.14
CA PRO A 29 -1.11 0.47 -0.98
C PRO A 29 -2.39 -0.15 -0.43
N ALA A 30 -3.20 -0.83 -1.25
CA ALA A 30 -4.42 -1.50 -0.78
C ALA A 30 -4.09 -2.70 0.11
N LEU A 31 -3.05 -3.46 -0.23
CA LEU A 31 -2.52 -4.55 0.60
C LEU A 31 -2.08 -4.06 1.99
N LEU A 32 -1.41 -2.90 2.06
CA LEU A 32 -0.97 -2.32 3.34
C LEU A 32 -2.18 -1.91 4.22
N VAL A 33 -3.20 -1.31 3.62
CA VAL A 33 -4.45 -0.94 4.31
C VAL A 33 -5.19 -2.18 4.82
N GLU A 34 -5.26 -3.24 4.01
CA GLU A 34 -5.89 -4.50 4.42
C GLU A 34 -5.16 -5.11 5.62
N ALA A 35 -3.82 -5.16 5.58
CA ALA A 35 -3.02 -5.64 6.70
C ALA A 35 -3.20 -4.77 7.96
N ALA A 36 -3.27 -3.44 7.82
CA ALA A 36 -3.55 -2.55 8.94
C ALA A 36 -4.93 -2.83 9.56
N GLN A 37 -5.95 -3.07 8.74
CA GLN A 37 -7.28 -3.46 9.21
C GLN A 37 -7.26 -4.82 9.92
N ARG A 38 -6.50 -5.79 9.41
CA ARG A 38 -6.33 -7.11 10.01
C ARG A 38 -5.72 -7.03 11.41
N LEU A 39 -4.68 -6.21 11.59
CA LEU A 39 -4.08 -5.96 12.91
C LEU A 39 -5.10 -5.37 13.89
N ARG A 40 -5.91 -4.40 13.45
CA ARG A 40 -6.96 -3.79 14.29
C ARG A 40 -8.06 -4.78 14.68
N LEU A 41 -8.42 -5.70 13.80
CA LEU A 41 -9.33 -6.79 14.12
C LEU A 41 -8.72 -7.71 15.19
N GLY A 42 -7.47 -8.12 15.02
CA GLY A 42 -6.74 -8.92 16.01
C GLY A 42 -6.66 -8.26 17.39
N ILE A 43 -6.44 -6.94 17.44
CA ILE A 43 -6.46 -6.17 18.71
C ILE A 43 -7.84 -6.23 19.35
N ARG A 44 -8.92 -5.95 18.59
CA ARG A 44 -10.29 -5.95 19.14
C ARG A 44 -10.69 -7.33 19.69
N ALA A 45 -10.26 -8.40 19.05
CA ALA A 45 -10.51 -9.77 19.50
C ALA A 45 -9.52 -10.26 20.59
N GLY A 46 -8.56 -9.42 21.00
CA GLY A 46 -7.64 -9.74 22.08
C GLY A 46 -6.54 -10.77 21.72
N VAL A 47 -6.22 -10.93 20.42
CA VAL A 47 -5.18 -11.85 19.92
C VAL A 47 -3.82 -11.59 20.59
N TYR A 48 -3.55 -10.36 21.01
CA TYR A 48 -2.26 -9.93 21.56
C TYR A 48 -2.27 -9.74 23.09
N ARG A 49 -3.36 -10.11 23.80
CA ARG A 49 -3.50 -9.89 25.25
C ARG A 49 -2.53 -10.71 26.11
N SER A 50 -2.05 -11.83 25.60
CA SER A 50 -1.19 -12.75 26.34
C SER A 50 0.23 -12.22 26.53
N GLN A 51 0.66 -11.21 25.77
CA GLN A 51 2.01 -10.65 25.83
C GLN A 51 2.00 -9.13 25.69
N PRO A 52 1.86 -8.36 26.79
CA PRO A 52 2.17 -6.93 26.77
C PRO A 52 3.64 -6.73 26.37
N PRO A 53 3.98 -5.78 25.48
CA PRO A 53 3.19 -4.67 24.94
C PRO A 53 2.54 -4.93 23.56
N GLY A 54 2.20 -6.18 23.24
CA GLY A 54 1.78 -6.66 21.92
C GLY A 54 0.65 -5.85 21.27
N GLU A 55 -0.43 -5.55 21.99
CA GLU A 55 -1.55 -4.76 21.44
C GLU A 55 -1.10 -3.36 20.99
N SER A 56 -0.36 -2.65 21.84
CA SER A 56 0.14 -1.31 21.53
C SER A 56 1.13 -1.32 20.37
N ALA A 57 2.01 -2.34 20.32
CA ALA A 57 2.95 -2.52 19.22
C ALA A 57 2.21 -2.76 17.89
N MET A 58 1.24 -3.67 17.87
CA MET A 58 0.45 -3.98 16.67
C MET A 58 -0.41 -2.80 16.22
N PHE A 59 -0.92 -2.00 17.17
CA PHE A 59 -1.62 -0.75 16.84
C PHE A 59 -0.69 0.26 16.16
N GLY A 60 0.54 0.39 16.66
CA GLY A 60 1.59 1.21 16.04
C GLY A 60 1.91 0.75 14.62
N VAL A 61 2.09 -0.55 14.40
CA VAL A 61 2.33 -1.13 13.07
C VAL A 61 1.16 -0.85 12.13
N ALA A 62 -0.09 -1.01 12.57
CA ALA A 62 -1.25 -0.70 11.74
C ALA A 62 -1.27 0.77 11.29
N ARG A 63 -0.91 1.71 12.18
CA ARG A 63 -0.81 3.14 11.81
C ARG A 63 0.34 3.42 10.84
N LEU A 64 1.47 2.74 10.97
CA LEU A 64 2.60 2.88 10.05
C LEU A 64 2.24 2.39 8.65
N LEU A 65 1.55 1.25 8.55
CA LEU A 65 1.11 0.71 7.26
C LEU A 65 0.15 1.67 6.54
N ASP A 66 -0.83 2.25 7.24
CA ASP A 66 -1.72 3.27 6.65
C ASP A 66 -0.96 4.53 6.21
N ALA A 67 0.01 4.99 7.01
CA ALA A 67 0.79 6.17 6.66
C ALA A 67 1.66 5.95 5.41
N ILE A 68 2.25 4.76 5.28
CA ILE A 68 3.03 4.38 4.10
C ILE A 68 2.11 4.25 2.88
N ALA A 69 0.95 3.58 3.02
CA ALA A 69 -0.04 3.48 1.96
C ALA A 69 -0.52 4.86 1.48
N PHE A 70 -0.75 5.77 2.42
CA PHE A 70 -1.11 7.16 2.13
C PHE A 70 -0.01 7.90 1.37
N SER A 71 1.25 7.81 1.82
CA SER A 71 2.40 8.45 1.15
C SER A 71 2.60 7.89 -0.27
N MET A 72 2.43 6.57 -0.46
CA MET A 72 2.47 5.93 -1.78
C MET A 72 1.38 6.47 -2.72
N HIS A 73 0.17 6.72 -2.20
CA HIS A 73 -0.97 7.16 -3.01
C HIS A 73 -0.96 8.66 -3.31
N VAL A 74 -0.62 9.50 -2.33
CA VAL A 74 -0.78 10.96 -2.41
C VAL A 74 0.52 11.66 -2.78
N GLU A 75 1.66 11.24 -2.21
CA GLU A 75 2.93 11.94 -2.35
C GLU A 75 3.82 11.30 -3.43
N GLY A 76 3.61 10.01 -3.72
CA GLY A 76 4.41 9.24 -4.69
C GLY A 76 5.89 9.12 -4.32
N ALA A 77 6.29 9.59 -3.13
CA ALA A 77 7.67 9.77 -2.71
C ALA A 77 8.00 8.89 -1.51
N THR A 78 7.82 7.57 -1.63
CA THR A 78 8.26 6.61 -0.62
C THR A 78 9.52 5.89 -1.10
N HIS A 79 10.57 5.86 -0.26
CA HIS A 79 11.82 5.17 -0.62
C HIS A 79 11.54 3.67 -0.88
N PRO A 80 12.06 3.05 -1.96
CA PRO A 80 11.72 1.67 -2.34
C PRO A 80 11.90 0.63 -1.23
N ARG A 81 12.98 0.72 -0.43
CA ARG A 81 13.19 -0.17 0.75
C ARG A 81 12.08 -0.09 1.80
N VAL A 82 11.46 1.07 2.00
CA VAL A 82 10.32 1.22 2.94
C VAL A 82 9.10 0.51 2.37
N VAL A 83 8.86 0.65 1.07
CA VAL A 83 7.76 -0.02 0.37
C VAL A 83 7.94 -1.54 0.43
N THR A 84 9.13 -2.06 0.14
CA THR A 84 9.44 -3.49 0.24
C THR A 84 9.22 -4.02 1.65
N GLY A 85 9.80 -3.38 2.67
CA GLY A 85 9.63 -3.81 4.06
C GLY A 85 8.17 -3.76 4.52
N ALA A 86 7.41 -2.73 4.14
CA ALA A 86 5.98 -2.65 4.44
C ALA A 86 5.18 -3.77 3.76
N THR A 87 5.52 -4.10 2.51
CA THR A 87 4.88 -5.18 1.74
C THR A 87 5.14 -6.55 2.39
N GLU A 88 6.37 -6.81 2.84
CA GLU A 88 6.73 -8.04 3.56
C GLU A 88 5.98 -8.15 4.89
N VAL A 89 5.90 -7.06 5.66
CA VAL A 89 5.11 -7.01 6.90
C VAL A 89 3.62 -7.26 6.61
N ALA A 90 3.07 -6.64 5.57
CA ALA A 90 1.67 -6.82 5.20
C ALA A 90 1.37 -8.28 4.84
N HIS A 91 2.22 -8.93 4.03
CA HIS A 91 2.07 -10.35 3.75
C HIS A 91 2.15 -11.22 5.00
N HIS A 92 3.09 -10.93 5.91
CA HIS A 92 3.20 -11.67 7.17
C HIS A 92 1.93 -11.52 8.02
N VAL A 93 1.40 -10.30 8.14
CA VAL A 93 0.15 -10.04 8.86
C VAL A 93 -1.02 -10.80 8.23
N LEU A 94 -1.20 -10.72 6.92
CA LEU A 94 -2.33 -11.37 6.24
C LEU A 94 -2.25 -12.90 6.28
N THR A 95 -1.04 -13.45 6.42
CA THR A 95 -0.80 -14.89 6.58
C THR A 95 -1.13 -15.37 8.00
N TYR A 96 -0.72 -14.63 9.03
CA TYR A 96 -0.71 -15.13 10.41
C TYR A 96 -1.76 -14.52 11.34
N VAL A 97 -2.38 -13.40 10.97
CA VAL A 97 -3.46 -12.79 11.74
C VAL A 97 -4.81 -13.22 11.14
N PRO A 98 -5.66 -13.96 11.88
CA PRO A 98 -6.94 -14.45 11.37
C PRO A 98 -7.83 -13.32 10.84
N ALA A 99 -8.50 -13.56 9.72
CA ALA A 99 -9.48 -12.62 9.16
C ALA A 99 -10.70 -12.45 10.08
N ASP A 100 -11.14 -13.57 10.67
CA ASP A 100 -12.24 -13.66 11.61
C ASP A 100 -11.72 -14.21 12.95
N PRO A 101 -11.14 -13.34 13.79
CA PRO A 101 -10.71 -13.75 15.11
C PRO A 101 -11.93 -14.06 16.02
N PRO A 102 -11.77 -14.94 17.02
CA PRO A 102 -12.87 -15.50 17.82
C PRO A 102 -13.61 -14.47 18.71
#